data_AF-A0A815MFK4-F1
#
_entry.id   AF-A0A815MFK4-F1
#
_cell.length_a   1.000
_cell.length_b   1.000
_cell.length_c   1.000
_cell.angle_alpha   90.00
_cell.angle_beta   90.00
_cell.angle_gamma   90.00
#
_symmetry.space_group_name_H-M   'P 1'
#
loop_
_entity.id
_entity.type
_entity.pdbx_description
1 polymer ?
#
loop_
_entity_poly.entity_id
_entity_poly.type
_entity_poly.pdbx_seq_one_letter_code
_entity_poly.pdbx_strand_id
1 'polypeptide(L)'
;MSFNFHRCIERVVWIFAELGIADLMADHQVPLTAIELSQLNGNQWNAEFLYRLLQAVADVDIVKELSASDENSQTDVHPEHKNRFQLTDNGLFLTSNHPLKAQDLIRLELGPTTHKPSPHISSFSNSAWL
;
A
#
# COMPACT_ATOMS: atom_id res chain seq x y z
N MET A 1 12.10 -12.36 -5.29
CA MET A 1 11.38 -11.35 -6.12
C MET A 1 12.37 -10.27 -6.52
N SER A 2 12.34 -9.80 -7.78
CA SER A 2 13.40 -8.97 -8.39
C SER A 2 13.34 -7.49 -7.98
N PHE A 3 14.45 -6.78 -8.14
CA PHE A 3 14.57 -5.32 -7.94
C PHE A 3 13.46 -4.51 -8.66
N ASN A 4 13.01 -4.98 -9.82
CA ASN A 4 11.96 -4.32 -10.60
C ASN A 4 10.59 -4.36 -9.89
N PHE A 5 10.27 -5.45 -9.19
CA PHE A 5 9.02 -5.56 -8.44
C PHE A 5 8.96 -4.53 -7.30
N HIS A 6 10.06 -4.38 -6.56
CA HIS A 6 10.19 -3.40 -5.48
C HIS A 6 10.01 -1.97 -5.99
N ARG A 7 10.65 -1.63 -7.12
CA ARG A 7 10.53 -0.30 -7.72
C ARG A 7 9.13 0.00 -8.24
N CYS A 8 8.41 -1.02 -8.74
CA CYS A 8 7.02 -0.88 -9.15
C CYS A 8 6.12 -0.61 -7.94
N ILE A 9 6.22 -1.41 -6.87
CA ILE A 9 5.47 -1.19 -5.63
C ILE A 9 5.77 0.20 -5.09
N GLU A 10 7.05 0.59 -5.02
CA GLU A 10 7.43 1.90 -4.51
C GLU A 10 6.74 3.04 -5.24
N ARG A 11 6.66 2.92 -6.57
CA ARG A 11 5.98 3.92 -7.38
C ARG A 11 4.47 3.92 -7.19
N VAL A 12 3.85 2.76 -7.03
CA VAL A 12 2.41 2.62 -6.81
C VAL A 12 2.03 3.22 -5.46
N VAL A 13 2.74 2.86 -4.38
CA VAL A 13 2.49 3.43 -3.04
C VAL A 13 2.78 4.92 -3.01
N TRP A 14 3.83 5.37 -3.69
CA TRP A 14 4.14 6.80 -3.83
C TRP A 14 3.01 7.56 -4.53
N ILE A 15 2.49 7.05 -5.65
CA ILE A 15 1.34 7.67 -6.35
C ILE A 15 0.12 7.71 -5.44
N PHE A 16 -0.15 6.62 -4.71
CA PHE A 16 -1.27 6.54 -3.78
C PHE A 16 -1.19 7.61 -2.67
N ALA A 17 0.00 7.80 -2.11
CA ALA A 17 0.25 8.83 -1.08
C ALA A 17 0.24 10.26 -1.65
N GLU A 18 0.81 10.47 -2.85
CA GLU A 18 0.85 11.76 -3.53
C GLU A 18 -0.56 12.26 -3.89
N LEU A 19 -1.45 11.35 -4.29
CA LEU A 19 -2.85 11.68 -4.57
C LEU A 19 -3.69 11.91 -3.31
N GLY A 20 -3.15 11.64 -2.12
CA GLY A 20 -3.86 11.79 -0.86
C GLY A 20 -5.07 10.89 -0.70
N ILE A 21 -5.07 9.74 -1.38
CA ILE A 21 -6.18 8.79 -1.33
C ILE A 21 -6.37 8.25 0.09
N ALA A 22 -5.28 8.07 0.84
CA ALA A 22 -5.36 7.65 2.24
C ALA A 22 -6.17 8.65 3.10
N ASP A 23 -5.93 9.96 2.93
CA ASP A 23 -6.67 10.97 3.68
C ASP A 23 -8.15 10.99 3.28
N LEU A 24 -8.42 10.91 1.98
CA LEU A 24 -9.79 10.82 1.47
C LEU A 24 -10.54 9.58 1.98
N MET A 25 -9.87 8.44 2.12
CA MET A 25 -10.49 7.23 2.64
C MET A 25 -10.64 7.27 4.17
N ALA A 26 -9.70 7.88 4.89
CA ALA A 26 -9.74 8.00 6.35
C ALA A 26 -10.87 8.91 6.84
N ASP A 27 -11.19 9.95 6.07
CA ASP A 27 -12.29 10.88 6.36
C ASP A 27 -13.68 10.22 6.19
N HIS A 28 -13.74 9.04 5.57
CA HIS A 28 -14.98 8.32 5.30
C HIS A 28 -15.14 7.07 6.18
N GLN A 29 -16.29 6.97 6.86
CA GLN A 29 -16.60 5.82 7.72
C GLN A 29 -16.97 4.54 6.95
N VAL A 30 -17.26 4.66 5.65
CA VAL A 30 -17.75 3.57 4.81
C VAL A 30 -16.73 3.29 3.70
N PRO A 31 -16.43 2.01 3.40
CA PRO A 31 -15.58 1.63 2.28
C PRO A 31 -16.09 2.21 0.95
N LEU A 32 -15.18 2.77 0.14
CA LEU A 32 -15.52 3.50 -1.07
C LEU A 32 -15.13 2.73 -2.33
N THR A 33 -15.91 2.89 -3.39
CA THR A 33 -15.57 2.40 -4.72
C THR A 33 -14.57 3.33 -5.42
N ALA A 34 -13.89 2.84 -6.45
CA ALA A 34 -12.97 3.66 -7.24
C ALA A 34 -13.70 4.82 -7.93
N ILE A 35 -14.95 4.64 -8.38
CA ILE A 35 -15.74 5.74 -8.96
C ILE A 35 -16.11 6.82 -7.92
N GLU A 36 -16.47 6.42 -6.70
CA GLU A 36 -16.77 7.36 -5.61
C GLU A 36 -15.51 8.17 -5.25
N LEU A 37 -14.36 7.50 -5.12
CA LEU A 37 -13.07 8.14 -4.86
C LEU A 37 -12.60 9.07 -5.98
N SER A 38 -12.86 8.72 -7.24
CA SER A 38 -12.39 9.53 -8.38
C SER A 38 -13.14 10.85 -8.52
N GLN A 39 -14.32 10.96 -7.92
CA GLN A 39 -15.22 12.12 -7.96
C GLN A 39 -15.26 12.91 -6.64
N LEU A 40 -14.69 12.34 -5.57
CA LEU A 40 -14.65 12.95 -4.25
C LEU A 40 -13.95 14.31 -4.28
N ASN A 41 -14.46 15.26 -3.49
CA ASN A 41 -13.97 16.63 -3.38
C ASN A 41 -13.80 17.37 -4.74
N GLY A 42 -14.58 16.98 -5.75
CA GLY A 42 -14.53 17.60 -7.09
C GLY A 42 -13.38 17.11 -7.96
N ASN A 43 -12.70 16.03 -7.57
CA ASN A 43 -11.69 15.39 -8.38
C ASN A 43 -12.31 14.83 -9.69
N GLN A 44 -11.47 14.76 -10.74
CA GLN A 44 -11.83 14.17 -12.03
C GLN A 44 -10.80 13.12 -12.43
N TRP A 45 -10.47 12.24 -11.49
CA TRP A 45 -9.52 11.17 -11.77
C TRP A 45 -10.17 10.10 -12.65
N ASN A 46 -9.34 9.41 -13.43
CA ASN A 46 -9.81 8.26 -14.19
C ASN A 46 -10.09 7.10 -13.23
N ALA A 47 -11.35 6.68 -13.12
CA ALA A 47 -11.79 5.66 -12.18
C ALA A 47 -11.17 4.27 -12.46
N GLU A 48 -10.96 3.91 -13.73
CA GLU A 48 -10.31 2.66 -14.11
C GLU A 48 -8.84 2.64 -13.66
N PHE A 49 -8.12 3.74 -13.88
CA PHE A 49 -6.75 3.89 -13.40
C PHE A 49 -6.68 3.81 -11.87
N LEU A 50 -7.59 4.51 -11.19
CA LEU A 50 -7.67 4.50 -9.74
C LEU A 50 -7.97 3.10 -9.19
N TYR A 51 -8.86 2.35 -9.84
CA TYR A 51 -9.15 0.97 -9.50
C TYR A 51 -7.89 0.10 -9.61
N ARG A 52 -7.15 0.18 -10.73
CA ARG A 52 -5.89 -0.57 -10.90
C ARG A 52 -4.84 -0.18 -9.86
N LEU A 53 -4.77 1.10 -9.49
CA LEU A 53 -3.90 1.59 -8.41
C LEU A 53 -4.29 0.96 -7.07
N LEU A 54 -5.60 0.97 -6.74
CA LEU A 54 -6.14 0.39 -5.52
C LEU A 54 -5.89 -1.11 -5.42
N GLN A 55 -6.05 -1.86 -6.52
CA GLN A 55 -5.69 -3.27 -6.56
C GLN A 55 -4.19 -3.50 -6.28
N ALA A 56 -3.31 -2.72 -6.93
CA ALA A 56 -1.88 -2.86 -6.76
C ALA A 56 -1.39 -2.52 -5.34
N VAL A 57 -2.04 -1.58 -4.64
CA VAL A 57 -1.74 -1.30 -3.23
C VAL A 57 -2.44 -2.28 -2.28
N ALA A 58 -3.50 -2.97 -2.72
CA ALA A 58 -4.11 -4.06 -1.95
C ALA A 58 -3.20 -5.28 -1.86
N ASP A 59 -2.44 -5.57 -2.93
CA ASP A 59 -1.44 -6.66 -2.95
C ASP A 59 -0.33 -6.50 -1.90
N VAL A 60 -0.13 -5.28 -1.38
CA VAL A 60 0.84 -4.96 -0.33
C VAL A 60 0.19 -4.51 0.98
N ASP A 61 -1.08 -4.88 1.18
CA ASP A 61 -1.82 -4.69 2.42
C ASP A 61 -1.97 -3.22 2.86
N ILE A 62 -2.04 -2.27 1.92
CA ILE A 62 -2.33 -0.85 2.23
C ILE A 62 -3.84 -0.59 2.23
N VAL A 63 -4.57 -1.22 1.32
CA VAL A 63 -6.03 -1.21 1.28
C VAL A 63 -6.52 -2.64 1.22
N LYS A 64 -7.73 -2.86 1.71
CA LYS A 64 -8.45 -4.12 1.60
C LYS A 64 -9.58 -3.96 0.60
N GLU A 65 -9.62 -4.85 -0.38
CA GLU A 65 -10.74 -4.98 -1.29
C GLU A 65 -11.88 -5.77 -0.60
N LEU A 66 -13.07 -5.21 -0.63
CA LEU A 66 -14.32 -5.80 -0.17
C LEU A 66 -15.18 -6.04 -1.42
N SER A 67 -15.13 -7.28 -1.92
CA SER A 67 -16.00 -7.69 -3.01
C SER A 67 -17.45 -7.64 -2.54
N ALA A 68 -18.31 -6.92 -3.25
CA ALA A 68 -19.74 -7.05 -3.02
C ALA A 68 -20.14 -8.49 -3.38
N SER A 69 -20.66 -9.22 -2.38
CA SER A 69 -21.17 -10.58 -2.55
C SER A 69 -22.34 -10.53 -3.53
N ASP A 70 -22.17 -11.11 -4.71
CA ASP A 70 -23.22 -11.16 -5.72
C ASP A 70 -24.21 -12.28 -5.38
N GLU A 71 -25.30 -11.92 -4.72
CA GLU A 71 -26.58 -12.54 -5.04
C GLU A 71 -27.37 -11.56 -5.91
N ASN A 72 -27.41 -11.86 -7.22
CA ASN A 72 -28.27 -11.25 -8.25
C ASN A 72 -27.83 -9.88 -8.79
N SER A 73 -27.13 -9.86 -9.93
CA SER A 73 -27.43 -8.96 -11.06
C SER A 73 -26.59 -9.33 -12.28
N GLN A 74 -27.26 -9.83 -13.32
CA GLN A 74 -26.69 -10.11 -14.66
C GLN A 74 -26.50 -8.81 -15.48
N THR A 75 -25.77 -7.86 -14.93
CA THR A 75 -25.45 -6.62 -15.66
C THR A 75 -23.95 -6.44 -15.63
N ASP A 76 -23.37 -6.13 -16.78
CA ASP A 76 -21.94 -5.89 -17.05
C ASP A 76 -21.45 -4.63 -16.31
N VAL A 77 -21.48 -4.66 -14.98
CA VAL A 77 -21.07 -3.56 -14.13
C VAL A 77 -19.56 -3.66 -13.97
N HIS A 78 -18.85 -2.71 -14.58
CA HIS A 78 -17.40 -2.61 -14.46
C HIS A 78 -16.96 -2.58 -12.98
N PRO A 79 -15.83 -3.25 -12.64
CA PRO A 79 -15.47 -3.52 -11.24
C PRO A 79 -15.20 -2.24 -10.42
N GLU A 80 -14.77 -1.15 -11.05
CA GLU A 80 -14.56 0.16 -10.41
C GLU A 80 -15.83 0.78 -9.79
N HIS A 81 -17.01 0.30 -10.20
CA HIS A 81 -18.30 0.73 -9.67
C HIS A 81 -18.82 -0.15 -8.52
N LYS A 82 -18.24 -1.34 -8.33
CA LYS A 82 -18.78 -2.36 -7.44
C LYS A 82 -17.87 -2.68 -6.27
N ASN A 83 -16.58 -2.85 -6.55
CA ASN A 83 -15.63 -3.26 -5.53
C ASN A 83 -15.32 -2.07 -4.63
N ARG A 84 -15.51 -2.28 -3.32
CA ARG A 84 -15.26 -1.26 -2.32
C ARG A 84 -13.89 -1.50 -1.70
N PHE A 85 -13.22 -0.42 -1.36
CA PHE A 85 -11.89 -0.44 -0.76
C PHE A 85 -11.94 0.24 0.60
N GLN A 86 -11.22 -0.32 1.55
CA GLN A 86 -11.05 0.21 2.90
C GLN A 86 -9.57 0.29 3.22
N LEU A 87 -9.14 1.31 3.96
CA LEU A 87 -7.77 1.36 4.47
C LEU A 87 -7.53 0.23 5.49
N THR A 88 -6.34 -0.33 5.45
CA THR A 88 -5.80 -1.20 6.50
C THR A 88 -5.04 -0.36 7.53
N ASP A 89 -4.58 -0.99 8.60
CA ASP A 89 -3.71 -0.35 9.60
C ASP A 89 -2.42 0.19 8.96
N ASN A 90 -1.85 -0.53 8.00
CA ASN A 90 -0.67 -0.10 7.24
C ASN A 90 -0.98 1.12 6.36
N GLY A 91 -2.14 1.13 5.69
CA GLY A 91 -2.59 2.27 4.90
C GLY A 91 -2.81 3.55 5.72
N LEU A 92 -3.22 3.43 6.99
CA LEU A 92 -3.39 4.58 7.87
C LEU A 92 -2.08 5.35 8.11
N PHE A 93 -0.91 4.69 8.04
CA PHE A 93 0.37 5.40 8.15
C PHE A 93 0.64 6.37 6.99
N LEU A 94 -0.04 6.19 5.86
CA LEU A 94 0.08 7.04 4.68
C LEU A 94 -0.83 8.28 4.73
N THR A 95 -1.65 8.42 5.76
CA THR A 95 -2.42 9.66 6.03
C THR A 95 -1.47 10.84 6.30
N SER A 96 -1.96 12.07 6.09
CA SER A 96 -1.30 13.38 6.13
C SER A 96 -0.39 13.73 4.93
N ASN A 97 -0.70 13.21 3.74
CA ASN A 97 -0.09 13.61 2.44
C ASN A 97 1.43 13.78 2.45
N HIS A 98 2.19 12.80 2.95
CA HIS A 98 3.65 12.89 2.92
C HIS A 98 4.28 11.69 2.22
N PRO A 99 4.74 11.85 0.96
CA PRO A 99 5.31 10.75 0.16
C PRO A 99 6.56 10.10 0.77
N LEU A 100 7.28 10.79 1.66
CA LEU A 100 8.38 10.17 2.42
C LEU A 100 7.89 9.03 3.34
N LYS A 101 6.64 9.07 3.83
CA LYS A 101 6.09 7.97 4.63
C LYS A 101 5.87 6.70 3.82
N ALA A 102 5.58 6.84 2.52
CA ALA A 102 5.54 5.70 1.60
C ALA A 102 6.91 5.01 1.54
N GLN A 103 7.99 5.78 1.42
CA GLN A 103 9.34 5.24 1.40
C GLN A 103 9.70 4.52 2.70
N ASP A 104 9.31 5.06 3.85
CA ASP A 104 9.57 4.43 5.15
C ASP A 104 8.77 3.13 5.32
N LEU A 105 7.50 3.09 4.90
CA LEU A 105 6.66 1.88 4.94
C LEU A 105 7.22 0.77 4.05
N ILE A 106 7.66 1.10 2.84
CA ILE A 106 8.27 0.11 1.93
C ILE A 106 9.59 -0.42 2.50
N ARG A 107 10.40 0.44 3.14
CA ARG A 107 11.62 -0.01 3.81
C ARG A 107 11.31 -0.93 5.00
N LEU A 108 10.21 -0.68 5.71
CA LEU A 108 9.80 -1.50 6.84
C LEU A 108 9.31 -2.89 6.38
N GLU A 109 8.45 -2.94 5.36
CA GLU A 109 7.79 -4.17 4.90
C GLU A 109 8.62 -4.98 3.90
N LEU A 110 9.38 -4.31 3.02
CA LEU A 110 10.08 -4.92 1.88
C LEU A 110 11.59 -4.61 1.89
N GLY A 111 12.08 -3.87 2.89
CA GLY A 111 13.50 -3.64 3.04
C GLY A 111 14.27 -4.93 3.31
N PRO A 112 15.57 -4.98 3.01
CA PRO A 112 16.39 -6.11 3.40
C PRO A 112 16.34 -6.24 4.92
N THR A 113 15.68 -7.30 5.42
CA THR A 113 15.78 -7.68 6.82
C THR A 113 17.26 -7.88 7.09
N THR A 114 17.86 -6.98 7.86
CA THR A 114 19.22 -7.16 8.35
C THR A 114 19.18 -8.38 9.24
N HIS A 115 19.40 -9.56 8.65
CA HIS A 115 19.78 -10.75 9.38
C HIS A 115 21.04 -10.33 10.12
N LYS A 116 20.90 -10.00 11.41
CA LYS A 116 22.04 -9.74 12.29
C LYS A 116 23.06 -10.85 12.02
N PRO A 117 24.31 -10.54 11.69
CA PRO A 117 25.33 -11.56 11.70
C PRO A 117 25.32 -12.16 13.11
N SER A 118 24.98 -13.45 13.20
CA SER A 118 25.14 -14.22 14.44
C SER A 118 26.57 -13.95 14.94
N PRO A 119 26.76 -13.62 16.22
CA PRO A 119 28.09 -13.41 16.74
C PRO A 119 28.78 -14.78 16.81
N HIS A 120 29.35 -15.22 15.70
CA HIS A 120 30.48 -16.14 15.74
C HIS A 120 31.63 -15.35 16.36
N ILE A 121 31.69 -15.38 17.68
CA ILE A 121 32.88 -15.05 18.45
C ILE A 121 33.92 -16.10 18.06
N SER A 122 34.74 -15.81 17.06
CA SER A 122 36.05 -16.44 16.95
C SER A 122 36.89 -15.88 18.08
N SER A 123 37.06 -16.67 19.13
CA SER A 123 37.96 -16.42 20.24
C SER A 123 39.39 -16.28 19.72
N PHE A 124 39.81 -15.08 19.36
CA PHE A 124 41.23 -14.75 19.27
C PHE A 124 41.72 -14.41 20.68
N SER A 125 42.20 -15.45 21.36
CA SER A 125 43.04 -15.36 22.55
C SER A 125 44.35 -14.66 22.18
N ASN A 126 44.42 -13.34 22.39
CA ASN A 126 45.69 -12.63 22.50
C ASN A 126 46.04 -12.50 23.99
N SER A 127 46.69 -13.51 24.53
CA SER A 127 47.44 -13.42 25.78
C SER A 127 48.90 -13.12 25.42
N ALA A 128 49.23 -11.83 25.37
CA ALA A 128 50.60 -11.32 25.37
C ALA A 128 50.89 -10.73 26.76
N TRP A 129 51.51 -11.50 27.65
CA TRP A 129 52.22 -11.03 28.85
C TRP A 129 53.25 -12.07 29.29
N LEU A 130 54.51 -11.82 28.91
CA LEU A 130 55.76 -11.87 29.70
C LEU A 130 56.97 -12.06 28.78
#